data_AF-A0AAJ1VCN8-F1
#
_entry.id   AF-A0AAJ1VCN8-F1
#
_cell.length_a   1.000
_cell.length_b   1.000
_cell.length_c   1.000
_cell.angle_alpha   90.00
_cell.angle_beta   90.00
_cell.angle_gamma   90.00
#
_symmetry.space_group_name_H-M   'P 1'
#
loop_
_entity.id
_entity.type
_entity.pdbx_description
1 polymer ?
#
loop_
_entity_poly.entity_id
_entity_poly.type
_entity_poly.pdbx_seq_one_letter_code
_entity_poly.pdbx_strand_id
1 'polypeptide(L)'
;MKTQPKEWKLYKEYLEEHGRAGKQMKKYQDAVPKAFEDKVAAEHAYNSLFERELCGEDVQKEKEEARKNIDEARRKHSEAVAELSRAQQVLSSRKKSIDIKDLVMDWNANYVPGIKKEEVNPILERMEATLANYYSDLIAIMEIQEAYSPLHGKISELEYARTDGIRNEPTIAAHAIISIPRDVPKPSNADLYHVQTHKQLPTHLLKHRKEVK
;
A
#
# COMPACT_ATOMS: atom_id res chain seq x y z
N MET A 1 -7.46 -13.94 9.79
CA MET A 1 -8.42 -13.29 8.88
C MET A 1 -7.65 -12.35 7.96
N LYS A 2 -7.83 -12.44 6.65
CA LYS A 2 -7.31 -11.43 5.73
C LYS A 2 -8.37 -10.34 5.61
N THR A 3 -8.10 -9.16 6.15
CA THR A 3 -8.97 -8.00 5.93
C THR A 3 -8.87 -7.61 4.46
N GLN A 4 -10.00 -7.54 3.76
CA GLN A 4 -10.02 -7.00 2.40
C GLN A 4 -10.15 -5.48 2.47
N PRO A 5 -9.44 -4.72 1.61
CA PRO A 5 -9.63 -3.27 1.56
C PRO A 5 -11.08 -2.94 1.25
N LYS A 6 -11.65 -1.98 1.99
CA LYS A 6 -12.97 -1.43 1.70
C LYS A 6 -12.99 -0.84 0.28
N GLU A 7 -14.15 -0.80 -0.36
CA GLU A 7 -14.25 -0.20 -1.69
C GLU A 7 -13.99 1.31 -1.62
N TRP A 8 -13.00 1.79 -2.38
CA TRP A 8 -12.73 3.22 -2.53
C TRP A 8 -13.37 3.75 -3.82
N LYS A 9 -14.59 4.28 -3.69
CA LYS A 9 -15.42 4.68 -4.83
C LYS A 9 -14.76 5.71 -5.75
N LEU A 10 -14.20 6.79 -5.20
CA LEU A 10 -13.58 7.85 -5.99
C LEU A 10 -12.36 7.33 -6.80
N TYR A 11 -11.60 6.40 -6.23
CA TYR A 11 -10.48 5.77 -6.95
C TYR A 11 -10.95 4.86 -8.08
N LYS A 12 -12.05 4.13 -7.89
CA LYS A 12 -12.66 3.32 -8.96
C LYS A 12 -13.16 4.21 -10.11
N GLU A 13 -13.85 5.29 -9.79
CA GLU A 13 -14.31 6.27 -10.78
C GLU A 13 -13.15 6.90 -11.56
N TYR A 14 -12.06 7.26 -10.86
CA TYR A 14 -10.83 7.72 -11.47
C TYR A 14 -10.23 6.70 -12.46
N LEU A 15 -10.12 5.43 -12.06
CA LEU A 15 -9.59 4.38 -12.94
C LEU A 15 -10.48 4.16 -14.17
N GLU A 16 -11.80 4.22 -14.02
CA GLU A 16 -12.74 4.09 -15.13
C GLU A 16 -12.64 5.27 -16.10
N GLU A 17 -12.53 6.50 -15.59
CA GLU A 17 -12.38 7.70 -16.40
C GLU A 17 -11.07 7.69 -17.19
N HIS A 18 -9.94 7.50 -16.50
CA HIS A 18 -8.61 7.53 -17.11
C HIS A 18 -8.35 6.31 -18.01
N GLY A 19 -8.89 5.14 -17.66
CA GLY A 19 -8.79 3.94 -18.48
C GLY A 19 -9.55 4.05 -19.80
N ARG A 20 -10.74 4.68 -19.81
CA ARG A 20 -11.51 4.94 -21.04
C ARG A 20 -10.88 6.05 -21.88
N ALA A 21 -10.46 7.14 -21.24
CA ALA A 21 -9.80 8.25 -21.91
C ALA A 21 -8.49 7.82 -22.59
N GLY A 22 -7.65 7.06 -21.89
CA GLY A 22 -6.38 6.55 -22.44
C GLY A 22 -6.57 5.62 -23.64
N LYS A 23 -7.56 4.71 -23.60
CA LYS A 23 -7.87 3.82 -24.73
C LYS A 23 -8.33 4.58 -25.97
N GLN A 24 -9.16 5.61 -25.79
CA GLN A 24 -9.66 6.40 -26.92
C GLN A 24 -8.57 7.34 -27.47
N MET A 25 -7.73 7.90 -26.60
CA MET A 25 -6.59 8.73 -26.99
C MET A 25 -5.57 7.96 -27.82
N LYS A 26 -5.29 6.71 -27.46
CA LYS A 26 -4.39 5.84 -28.21
C LYS A 26 -4.82 5.65 -29.67
N LYS A 27 -6.13 5.56 -29.95
CA LYS A 27 -6.62 5.46 -31.34
C LYS A 27 -6.21 6.65 -32.20
N TYR A 28 -6.30 7.86 -31.65
CA TYR A 28 -5.89 9.08 -32.37
C TYR A 28 -4.37 9.17 -32.51
N GLN A 29 -3.62 8.72 -31.51
CA GLN A 29 -2.15 8.66 -31.55
C GLN A 29 -1.63 7.66 -32.59
N ASP A 30 -2.29 6.51 -32.73
CA ASP A 30 -1.92 5.46 -33.69
C ASP A 30 -2.36 5.81 -35.13
N ALA A 31 -3.39 6.65 -35.31
CA ALA A 31 -3.91 7.03 -36.63
C ALA A 31 -2.95 7.95 -37.43
N VAL A 32 -2.23 8.84 -36.75
CA VAL A 32 -1.28 9.78 -37.38
C VAL A 32 -0.10 9.08 -38.07
N PRO A 33 0.69 8.22 -37.39
CA PRO A 33 1.82 7.54 -38.02
C PRO A 33 1.35 6.62 -39.16
N LYS A 34 0.22 5.93 -39.00
CA LYS A 34 -0.37 5.11 -40.07
C LYS A 34 -0.72 5.94 -41.31
N ALA A 35 -1.42 7.06 -41.13
CA ALA A 35 -1.77 7.93 -42.26
C ALA A 35 -0.54 8.60 -42.90
N PHE A 36 0.53 8.83 -42.13
CA PHE A 36 1.80 9.31 -42.63
C PHE A 36 2.51 8.26 -43.49
N GLU A 37 2.56 7.01 -43.03
CA GLU A 37 3.09 5.87 -43.80
C GLU A 37 2.34 5.69 -45.13
N ASP A 38 1.00 5.74 -45.10
CA ASP A 38 0.16 5.66 -46.31
C ASP A 38 0.46 6.80 -47.30
N LYS A 39 0.67 8.02 -46.79
CA LYS A 39 1.07 9.18 -47.61
C LYS A 39 2.44 8.96 -48.26
N VAL A 40 3.43 8.52 -47.49
CA VAL A 40 4.80 8.27 -47.98
C VAL A 40 4.79 7.15 -49.04
N ALA A 41 4.02 6.08 -48.82
CA ALA A 41 3.87 5.00 -49.78
C ALA A 41 3.25 5.48 -51.10
N ALA A 42 2.22 6.34 -51.06
CA ALA A 42 1.61 6.92 -52.26
C ALA A 42 2.60 7.82 -53.03
N GLU A 43 3.40 8.61 -52.32
CA GLU A 43 4.45 9.46 -52.92
C GLU A 43 5.56 8.62 -53.56
N HIS A 44 5.98 7.52 -52.92
CA HIS A 44 6.93 6.57 -53.51
C HIS A 44 6.38 5.87 -54.75
N ALA A 45 5.12 5.43 -54.74
CA ALA A 45 4.48 4.81 -55.89
C ALA A 45 4.47 5.76 -57.10
N TYR A 46 4.17 7.05 -56.89
CA TYR A 46 4.26 8.05 -57.95
C TYR A 46 5.69 8.25 -58.47
N ASN A 47 6.69 8.25 -57.59
CA ASN A 47 8.10 8.38 -58.01
C ASN A 47 8.55 7.20 -58.86
N SER A 48 8.15 5.97 -58.53
CA SER A 48 8.43 4.80 -59.36
C SER A 48 7.78 4.88 -60.74
N LEU A 49 6.60 5.48 -60.86
CA LEU A 49 6.00 5.77 -62.17
C LEU A 49 6.80 6.82 -62.95
N PHE A 50 7.30 7.85 -62.27
CA PHE A 50 8.16 8.85 -62.89
C PHE A 50 9.47 8.24 -63.43
N GLU A 51 10.08 7.32 -62.68
CA GLU A 51 11.27 6.57 -63.14
C GLU A 51 10.96 5.71 -64.37
N ARG A 52 9.81 5.00 -64.40
CA ARG A 52 9.37 4.22 -65.57
C ARG A 52 9.12 5.07 -66.81
N GLU A 53 8.52 6.25 -66.63
CA GLU A 53 8.31 7.22 -67.71
C GLU A 53 9.64 7.68 -68.32
N LEU A 54 10.66 7.94 -67.49
CA LEU A 54 12.00 8.30 -67.96
C LEU A 54 12.69 7.18 -68.76
N CYS A 55 12.34 5.92 -68.48
CA CYS A 55 12.78 4.76 -69.25
C CYS A 55 11.99 4.54 -70.56
N GLY A 56 11.01 5.41 -70.88
CA GLY A 56 10.25 5.39 -72.13
C GLY A 56 8.91 4.65 -72.07
N GLU A 57 8.43 4.26 -70.88
CA GLU A 57 7.09 3.67 -70.71
C GLU A 57 5.99 4.75 -70.71
N ASP A 58 4.86 4.49 -71.38
CA ASP A 58 3.66 5.33 -71.27
C ASP A 58 2.87 4.98 -70.00
N VAL A 59 3.06 5.79 -68.96
CA VAL A 59 2.43 5.62 -67.64
C VAL A 59 1.44 6.73 -67.31
N GLN A 60 0.96 7.50 -68.30
CA GLN A 60 0.25 8.76 -68.04
C GLN A 60 -1.04 8.56 -67.22
N LYS A 61 -1.82 7.50 -67.52
CA LYS A 61 -3.03 7.15 -66.75
C LYS A 61 -2.70 6.71 -65.32
N GLU A 62 -1.63 5.96 -65.13
CA GLU A 62 -1.18 5.51 -63.81
C GLU A 62 -0.75 6.70 -62.94
N LYS A 63 -0.10 7.71 -63.54
CA LYS A 63 0.31 8.94 -62.85
C LYS A 63 -0.88 9.81 -62.43
N GLU A 64 -1.94 9.90 -63.23
CA GLU A 64 -3.17 10.59 -62.83
C GLU A 64 -3.83 9.93 -61.62
N GLU A 65 -3.89 8.60 -61.60
CA GLU A 65 -4.45 7.87 -60.47
C GLU A 65 -3.57 7.97 -59.22
N ALA A 66 -2.25 7.88 -59.39
CA ALA A 66 -1.30 8.06 -58.29
C ALA A 66 -1.38 9.46 -57.67
N ARG A 67 -1.64 10.52 -58.45
CA ARG A 67 -1.87 11.87 -57.93
C ARG A 67 -3.12 11.95 -57.06
N LYS A 68 -4.23 11.34 -57.50
CA LYS A 68 -5.46 11.27 -56.68
C LYS A 68 -5.22 10.53 -55.37
N ASN A 69 -4.47 9.42 -55.42
CA ASN A 69 -4.10 8.66 -54.23
C ASN A 69 -3.22 9.47 -53.27
N ILE A 70 -2.28 10.26 -53.78
CA ILE A 70 -1.48 11.19 -52.97
C ILE A 70 -2.37 12.25 -52.32
N ASP A 71 -3.30 12.86 -53.07
CA ASP A 71 -4.20 13.87 -52.53
C ASP A 71 -5.12 13.30 -51.44
N GLU A 72 -5.66 12.09 -51.65
CA GLU A 72 -6.46 11.40 -50.64
C GLU A 72 -5.64 11.05 -49.39
N ALA A 73 -4.41 10.54 -49.56
CA ALA A 73 -3.53 10.19 -48.44
C ALA A 73 -3.09 11.44 -47.65
N ARG A 74 -2.79 12.54 -48.34
CA ARG A 74 -2.49 13.85 -47.70
C ARG A 74 -3.69 14.37 -46.91
N ARG A 75 -4.90 14.27 -47.47
CA ARG A 75 -6.13 14.65 -46.76
C ARG A 75 -6.34 13.81 -45.51
N LYS A 76 -6.24 12.48 -45.61
CA LYS A 76 -6.36 11.54 -44.47
C LYS A 76 -5.33 11.85 -43.37
N HIS A 77 -4.08 12.12 -43.74
CA HIS A 77 -3.05 12.50 -42.77
C HIS A 77 -3.38 13.84 -42.09
N SER A 78 -3.82 14.85 -42.85
CA SER A 78 -4.23 16.14 -42.28
C SER A 78 -5.42 16.00 -41.32
N GLU A 79 -6.41 15.18 -41.68
CA GLU A 79 -7.56 14.87 -40.83
C GLU A 79 -7.14 14.17 -39.53
N ALA A 80 -6.28 13.15 -39.62
CA ALA A 80 -5.77 12.44 -38.45
C ALA A 80 -5.02 13.36 -37.47
N VAL A 81 -4.20 14.28 -37.98
CA VAL A 81 -3.51 15.30 -37.15
C VAL A 81 -4.50 16.26 -36.50
N ALA A 82 -5.50 16.72 -37.25
CA ALA A 82 -6.54 17.62 -36.73
C ALA A 82 -7.40 16.95 -35.65
N GLU A 83 -7.76 15.68 -35.84
CA GLU A 83 -8.51 14.91 -34.85
C GLU A 83 -7.70 14.65 -33.58
N LEU A 84 -6.41 14.30 -33.70
CA LEU A 84 -5.52 14.15 -32.55
C LEU A 84 -5.42 15.46 -31.74
N SER A 85 -5.22 16.59 -32.43
CA SER A 85 -5.16 17.91 -31.79
C SER A 85 -6.48 18.26 -31.07
N ARG A 86 -7.63 18.02 -31.70
CA ARG A 86 -8.95 18.20 -31.07
C ARG A 86 -9.13 17.28 -29.86
N ALA A 87 -8.72 16.02 -29.96
CA ALA A 87 -8.81 15.08 -28.84
C ALA A 87 -7.98 15.55 -27.63
N GLN A 88 -6.76 16.07 -27.87
CA GLN A 88 -5.92 16.68 -26.82
C GLN A 88 -6.58 17.92 -26.21
N GLN A 89 -7.17 18.78 -27.03
CA GLN A 89 -7.86 19.98 -26.56
C GLN A 89 -9.10 19.65 -25.72
N VAL A 90 -9.88 18.63 -26.12
CA VAL A 90 -11.05 18.18 -25.34
C VAL A 90 -10.61 17.57 -24.01
N LEU A 91 -9.54 16.77 -23.98
CA LEU A 91 -9.02 16.21 -22.74
C LEU A 91 -8.49 17.28 -21.79
N SER A 92 -7.69 18.23 -22.31
CA SER A 92 -7.12 19.32 -21.51
C SER A 92 -8.15 20.34 -21.02
N SER A 93 -9.31 20.47 -21.69
CA SER A 93 -10.39 21.39 -21.30
C SER A 93 -11.42 20.77 -20.34
N ARG A 94 -11.32 19.48 -20.01
CA ARG A 94 -12.19 18.84 -19.01
C ARG A 94 -11.89 19.36 -17.61
N LYS A 95 -12.63 20.40 -17.20
CA LYS A 95 -12.63 20.94 -15.83
C LYS A 95 -13.15 19.98 -14.73
N LYS A 96 -13.65 18.80 -15.09
CA LYS A 96 -14.33 17.85 -14.18
C LYS A 96 -13.63 16.49 -14.05
N SER A 97 -12.43 16.31 -14.62
CA SER A 97 -11.72 15.05 -14.44
C SER A 97 -11.23 14.93 -13.00
N ILE A 98 -11.41 13.75 -12.38
CA ILE A 98 -10.83 13.49 -11.06
C ILE A 98 -9.30 13.55 -11.20
N ASP A 99 -8.67 14.46 -10.45
CA ASP A 99 -7.22 14.56 -10.37
C ASP A 99 -6.69 13.78 -9.16
N ILE A 100 -5.40 13.47 -9.17
CA ILE A 100 -4.68 12.86 -8.06
C ILE A 100 -4.88 13.67 -6.77
N LYS A 101 -4.95 15.00 -6.87
CA LYS A 101 -5.24 15.87 -5.73
C LYS A 101 -6.58 15.53 -5.09
N ASP A 102 -7.63 15.32 -5.90
CA ASP A 102 -8.96 14.97 -5.40
C ASP A 102 -8.95 13.61 -4.69
N LEU A 103 -8.20 12.64 -5.23
CA LEU A 103 -7.98 11.34 -4.58
C LEU A 103 -7.29 11.51 -3.22
N VAL A 104 -6.22 12.28 -3.14
CA VAL A 104 -5.51 12.49 -1.87
C VAL A 104 -6.39 13.21 -0.84
N MET A 105 -7.21 14.18 -1.28
CA MET A 105 -8.16 14.85 -0.41
C MET A 105 -9.21 13.89 0.13
N ASP A 106 -9.83 13.08 -0.73
CA ASP A 106 -10.83 12.08 -0.31
C ASP A 106 -10.24 10.98 0.56
N TRP A 107 -9.00 10.53 0.27
CA TRP A 107 -8.27 9.56 1.07
C TRP A 107 -8.14 10.04 2.52
N ASN A 108 -7.70 11.28 2.70
CA ASN A 108 -7.44 11.85 4.02
C ASN A 108 -8.73 12.26 4.75
N ALA A 109 -9.73 12.79 4.03
CA ALA A 109 -10.93 13.34 4.63
C ALA A 109 -12.02 12.28 4.89
N ASN A 110 -12.14 11.28 4.02
CA ASN A 110 -13.27 10.35 4.02
C ASN A 110 -12.83 8.89 4.21
N TYR A 111 -11.92 8.41 3.36
CA TYR A 111 -11.60 6.98 3.29
C TYR A 111 -10.84 6.49 4.53
N VAL A 112 -9.70 7.12 4.87
CA VAL A 112 -8.90 6.76 6.06
C VAL A 112 -9.68 6.96 7.37
N PRO A 113 -10.38 8.08 7.60
CA PRO A 113 -11.19 8.23 8.80
C PRO A 113 -12.29 7.17 8.92
N GLY A 114 -12.91 6.78 7.80
CA GLY A 114 -13.88 5.68 7.76
C GLY A 114 -13.28 4.34 8.20
N ILE A 115 -12.13 3.96 7.63
CA ILE A 115 -11.41 2.74 8.03
C ILE A 115 -10.99 2.80 9.50
N LYS A 116 -10.45 3.95 9.94
CA LYS A 116 -10.04 4.12 11.33
C LYS A 116 -11.21 3.90 12.27
N LYS A 117 -12.34 4.56 12.01
CA LYS A 117 -13.54 4.46 12.85
C LYS A 117 -14.10 3.03 12.91
N GLU A 118 -14.21 2.35 11.78
CA GLU A 118 -14.90 1.06 11.70
C GLU A 118 -14.01 -0.14 12.02
N GLU A 119 -12.72 -0.09 11.67
CA GLU A 119 -11.83 -1.25 11.74
C GLU A 119 -10.71 -1.08 12.76
N VAL A 120 -10.06 0.09 12.81
CA VAL A 120 -8.86 0.30 13.62
C VAL A 120 -9.20 0.66 15.07
N ASN A 121 -10.08 1.64 15.28
CA ASN A 121 -10.43 2.15 16.60
C ASN A 121 -10.98 1.05 17.52
N PRO A 122 -11.87 0.13 17.06
CA PRO A 122 -12.32 -0.97 17.91
C PRO A 122 -11.19 -1.92 18.32
N ILE A 123 -10.13 -2.05 17.51
CA ILE A 123 -8.93 -2.82 17.90
C ILE A 123 -8.14 -2.06 18.96
N LEU A 124 -7.92 -0.75 18.75
CA LEU A 124 -7.20 0.11 19.69
C LEU A 124 -7.90 0.17 21.05
N GLU A 125 -9.22 0.35 21.08
CA GLU A 125 -10.02 0.34 22.31
C GLU A 125 -9.88 -0.99 23.07
N ARG A 126 -9.88 -2.13 22.37
CA ARG A 126 -9.61 -3.43 22.99
C ARG A 126 -8.18 -3.55 23.53
N MET A 127 -7.20 -2.97 22.83
CA MET A 127 -5.81 -2.96 23.28
C MET A 127 -5.65 -2.09 24.52
N GLU A 128 -6.28 -0.91 24.57
CA GLU A 128 -6.30 -0.02 25.72
C GLU A 128 -6.95 -0.68 26.94
N ALA A 129 -8.10 -1.32 26.76
CA ALA A 129 -8.76 -2.08 27.83
C ALA A 129 -7.88 -3.23 28.34
N THR A 130 -7.17 -3.93 27.45
CA THR A 130 -6.23 -5.00 27.82
C THR A 130 -5.05 -4.45 28.64
N LEU A 131 -4.52 -3.29 28.26
CA LEU A 131 -3.45 -2.63 29.02
C LEU A 131 -3.93 -2.17 30.39
N ALA A 132 -5.15 -1.63 30.49
CA ALA A 132 -5.74 -1.25 31.77
C ALA A 132 -5.86 -2.45 32.73
N ASN A 133 -6.32 -3.60 32.21
CA ASN A 133 -6.37 -4.84 32.99
C ASN A 133 -4.97 -5.30 33.42
N TYR A 134 -4.01 -5.32 32.50
CA TYR A 134 -2.62 -5.69 32.81
C TYR A 134 -2.02 -4.84 33.94
N TYR A 135 -2.21 -3.53 33.90
CA TYR A 135 -1.71 -2.65 34.97
C TYR A 135 -2.49 -2.81 36.28
N SER A 136 -3.79 -3.10 36.22
CA SER A 136 -4.58 -3.41 37.42
C SER A 136 -4.11 -4.71 38.09
N ASP A 137 -3.82 -5.75 37.30
CA ASP A 137 -3.25 -7.00 37.80
C ASP A 137 -1.85 -6.80 38.40
N LEU A 138 -1.04 -5.93 37.79
CA LEU A 138 0.28 -5.57 38.33
C LEU A 138 0.17 -4.87 39.70
N ILE A 139 -0.81 -3.98 39.87
CA ILE A 139 -1.11 -3.34 41.16
C ILE A 139 -1.51 -4.39 42.19
N ALA A 140 -2.42 -5.32 41.85
CA ALA A 140 -2.84 -6.39 42.78
C ALA A 140 -1.66 -7.28 43.22
N ILE A 141 -0.73 -7.57 42.31
CA ILE A 141 0.52 -8.28 42.63
C ILE A 141 1.38 -7.48 43.62
N MET A 142 1.50 -6.17 43.43
CA MET A 142 2.25 -5.30 44.34
C MET A 142 1.60 -5.23 45.73
N GLU A 143 0.28 -5.18 45.80
CA GLU A 143 -0.46 -5.23 47.08
C GLU A 143 -0.23 -6.54 47.83
N ILE A 144 -0.19 -7.68 47.11
CA ILE A 144 0.19 -8.97 47.70
C ILE A 144 1.63 -8.90 48.21
N GLN A 145 2.57 -8.39 47.41
CA GLN A 145 3.97 -8.28 47.82
C GLN A 145 4.11 -7.42 49.09
N GLU A 146 3.39 -6.31 49.18
CA GLU A 146 3.38 -5.42 50.35
C GLU A 146 2.78 -6.14 51.58
N ALA A 147 1.64 -6.81 51.43
CA ALA A 147 0.97 -7.52 52.52
C ALA A 147 1.85 -8.59 53.18
N TYR A 148 2.71 -9.25 52.39
CA TYR A 148 3.62 -10.29 52.88
C TYR A 148 5.04 -9.81 53.16
N SER A 149 5.39 -8.56 52.82
CA SER A 149 6.71 -7.98 53.05
C SER A 149 7.15 -8.06 54.52
N PRO A 150 6.30 -7.79 55.53
CA PRO A 150 6.70 -7.92 56.94
C PRO A 150 7.12 -9.34 57.32
N LEU A 151 6.45 -10.37 56.78
CA LEU A 151 6.80 -11.76 57.05
C LEU A 151 8.11 -12.14 56.37
N HIS A 152 8.30 -11.73 55.11
CA HIS A 152 9.55 -11.92 54.38
C HIS A 152 10.74 -11.26 55.10
N GLY A 153 10.54 -10.04 55.63
CA GLY A 153 11.53 -9.35 56.46
C GLY A 153 11.92 -10.14 57.70
N LYS A 154 10.93 -10.64 58.46
CA LYS A 154 11.17 -11.47 59.65
C LYS A 154 11.96 -12.73 59.34
N ILE A 155 11.63 -13.45 58.27
CA ILE A 155 12.37 -14.66 57.87
C ILE A 155 13.81 -14.31 57.46
N SER A 156 14.00 -13.19 56.75
CA SER A 156 15.33 -12.71 56.37
C SER A 156 16.17 -12.34 57.59
N GLU A 157 15.58 -11.67 58.58
CA GLU A 157 16.22 -11.34 59.86
C GLU A 157 16.63 -12.60 60.64
N LEU A 158 15.74 -13.60 60.72
CA LEU A 158 16.04 -14.86 61.40
C LEU A 158 17.21 -15.62 60.74
N GLU A 159 17.26 -15.66 59.40
CA GLU A 159 18.38 -16.27 58.70
C GLU A 159 19.69 -15.49 58.90
N TYR A 160 19.61 -14.16 58.92
CA TYR A 160 20.78 -13.33 59.20
C TYR A 160 21.30 -13.60 60.62
N ALA A 161 20.42 -13.58 61.63
CA ALA A 161 20.80 -13.89 63.01
C ALA A 161 21.36 -15.30 63.20
N ARG A 162 20.89 -16.28 62.40
CA ARG A 162 21.41 -17.65 62.41
C ARG A 162 22.86 -17.74 61.95
N THR A 163 23.24 -16.92 60.98
CA THR A 163 24.56 -16.95 60.32
C THR A 163 25.54 -15.92 60.89
N ASP A 164 25.07 -14.98 61.72
CA ASP A 164 25.91 -13.97 62.36
C ASP A 164 26.99 -14.62 63.25
N GLY A 165 28.24 -14.26 63.00
CA GLY A 165 29.41 -14.80 63.72
C GLY A 165 29.85 -16.22 63.35
N ILE A 166 29.14 -16.96 62.48
CA ILE A 166 29.51 -18.33 62.09
C ILE A 166 30.37 -18.32 60.82
N ARG A 167 31.67 -18.61 60.98
CA ARG A 167 32.60 -18.73 59.85
C ARG A 167 32.24 -19.93 58.97
N ASN A 168 32.11 -19.67 57.66
CA ASN A 168 31.89 -20.66 56.58
C ASN A 168 30.47 -21.27 56.48
N GLU A 169 29.46 -20.68 57.14
CA GLU A 169 28.08 -21.13 56.94
C GLU A 169 27.41 -20.32 55.80
N PRO A 170 26.85 -20.98 54.76
CA PRO A 170 26.19 -20.28 53.67
C PRO A 170 24.86 -19.66 54.13
N THR A 171 24.64 -18.39 53.77
CA THR A 171 23.36 -17.71 53.95
C THR A 171 22.35 -18.23 52.92
N ILE A 172 21.14 -18.57 53.37
CA ILE A 172 20.03 -18.98 52.52
C ILE A 172 19.10 -17.80 52.29
N ALA A 173 19.15 -17.17 51.12
CA ALA A 173 18.29 -16.03 50.82
C ALA A 173 16.80 -16.42 50.87
N ALA A 174 16.02 -15.73 51.72
CA ALA A 174 14.57 -15.86 51.71
C ALA A 174 14.02 -15.32 50.39
N HIS A 175 13.34 -16.16 49.62
CA HIS A 175 12.72 -15.74 48.38
C HIS A 175 11.49 -14.85 48.64
N ALA A 176 11.36 -13.77 47.87
CA ALA A 176 10.12 -13.01 47.81
C ALA A 176 9.02 -13.86 47.16
N ILE A 177 7.75 -13.59 47.50
CA ILE A 177 6.59 -14.31 46.93
C ILE A 177 6.53 -14.13 45.41
N ILE A 178 6.80 -12.90 44.94
CA ILE A 178 6.91 -12.54 43.53
C ILE A 178 8.11 -11.58 43.39
N SER A 179 8.92 -11.77 42.36
CA SER A 179 10.03 -10.92 41.98
C SER A 179 9.66 -10.09 40.76
N ILE A 180 9.25 -8.84 40.95
CA ILE A 180 9.09 -7.88 39.85
C ILE A 180 10.48 -7.31 39.50
N PRO A 181 10.94 -7.33 38.23
CA PRO A 181 10.20 -7.63 37.00
C PRO A 181 10.43 -9.05 36.44
N ARG A 182 11.01 -9.98 37.20
CA ARG A 182 11.37 -11.33 36.71
C ARG A 182 10.15 -12.19 36.40
N ASP A 183 9.17 -12.17 37.29
CA ASP A 183 8.04 -13.12 37.26
C ASP A 183 6.82 -12.57 36.53
N VAL A 184 6.80 -11.26 36.25
CA VAL A 184 5.69 -10.59 35.56
C VAL A 184 5.95 -10.59 34.03
N PRO A 185 5.04 -11.13 33.21
CA PRO A 185 5.19 -11.10 31.77
C PRO A 185 5.10 -9.65 31.25
N LYS A 186 6.03 -9.24 30.39
CA LYS A 186 6.04 -7.88 29.82
C LYS A 186 6.22 -7.93 28.30
N PRO A 187 5.48 -7.11 27.53
CA PRO A 187 5.76 -6.94 26.11
C PRO A 187 7.19 -6.40 25.92
N SER A 188 7.95 -6.99 25.01
CA SER A 188 9.28 -6.52 24.63
C SER A 188 9.31 -5.92 23.22
N ASN A 189 10.33 -5.11 22.92
CA ASN A 189 10.55 -4.62 21.55
C ASN A 189 10.76 -5.78 20.57
N ALA A 190 11.35 -6.90 21.02
CA ALA A 190 11.51 -8.11 20.21
C ALA A 190 10.15 -8.74 19.86
N ASP A 191 9.20 -8.72 20.79
CA ASP A 191 7.84 -9.21 20.55
C ASP A 191 7.09 -8.35 19.56
N LEU A 192 7.19 -7.02 19.71
CA LEU A 192 6.61 -6.07 18.76
C LEU A 192 7.18 -6.28 17.36
N TYR A 193 8.51 -6.40 17.25
CA TYR A 193 9.18 -6.68 15.99
C TYR A 193 8.73 -8.02 15.39
N HIS A 194 8.58 -9.06 16.21
CA HIS A 194 8.08 -10.37 15.77
C HIS A 194 6.65 -10.28 15.21
N VAL A 195 5.74 -9.61 15.93
CA VAL A 195 4.35 -9.40 15.47
C VAL A 195 4.32 -8.57 14.19
N GLN A 196 5.14 -7.51 14.10
CA GLN A 196 5.22 -6.67 12.90
C GLN A 196 5.71 -7.43 11.67
N THR A 197 6.75 -8.25 11.85
CA THR A 197 7.41 -8.99 10.76
C THR A 197 6.62 -10.22 10.33
N HIS A 198 6.18 -11.02 11.30
CA HIS A 198 5.58 -12.33 11.04
C HIS A 198 4.05 -12.35 11.11
N LYS A 199 3.42 -11.28 11.63
CA LYS A 199 1.97 -11.20 11.86
C LYS A 199 1.44 -12.34 12.73
N GLN A 200 2.25 -12.79 13.68
CA GLN A 200 1.97 -13.91 14.58
C GLN A 200 2.27 -13.52 16.02
N LEU A 201 1.62 -14.22 16.97
CA LEU A 201 1.92 -14.07 18.39
C LEU A 201 3.32 -14.63 18.68
N PRO A 202 4.11 -13.98 19.56
CA PRO A 202 5.37 -14.51 20.03
C PRO A 202 5.22 -15.92 20.60
N THR A 203 6.15 -16.81 20.24
CA THR A 203 6.07 -18.24 20.58
C THR A 203 6.06 -18.52 22.08
N HIS A 204 6.71 -17.68 22.88
CA HIS A 204 6.71 -17.80 24.34
C HIS A 204 5.32 -17.58 24.97
N LEU A 205 4.46 -16.77 24.33
CA LEU A 205 3.06 -16.58 24.76
C LEU A 205 2.13 -17.71 24.32
N LEU A 206 2.52 -18.51 23.32
CA LEU A 206 1.71 -19.62 22.82
C LEU A 206 1.72 -20.84 23.76
N LYS A 207 2.77 -21.01 24.59
CA LYS A 207 2.88 -22.13 25.53
C LYS A 207 1.83 -22.05 26.65
N HIS A 208 1.56 -20.86 27.17
CA HIS A 208 0.60 -20.64 28.26
C HIS A 208 -0.87 -20.81 27.84
N ARG A 209 -1.18 -20.89 26.54
CA ARG A 209 -2.55 -21.04 26.05
C ARG A 209 -3.05 -22.50 26.03
N LYS A 210 -2.16 -23.48 26.22
CA LYS A 210 -2.51 -24.92 26.19
C LYS A 210 -2.97 -25.47 27.54
N GLU A 211 -2.81 -24.72 28.63
CA GLU A 211 -3.11 -25.18 29.99
C GLU A 211 -4.40 -24.60 30.58
N VAL A 212 -5.08 -23.72 29.83
CA VAL A 212 -6.41 -23.21 30.19
C VAL A 212 -7.45 -23.88 29.28
N LYS A 213 -7.91 -25.06 29.70
CA LYS A 213 -9.11 -25.74 29.18
C LYS A 213 -9.87 -26.36 30.34
#